data_AF-A0A3B9W2A2-F1
#
_entry.id   AF-A0A3B9W2A2-F1
#
_cell.length_a   1.000
_cell.length_b   1.000
_cell.length_c   1.000
_cell.angle_alpha   90.00
_cell.angle_beta   90.00
_cell.angle_gamma   90.00
#
_symmetry.space_group_name_H-M   'P 1'
#
loop_
_entity.id
_entity.type
_entity.pdbx_description
1 polymer ?
#
loop_
_entity_poly.entity_id
_entity_poly.type
_entity_poly.pdbx_seq_one_letter_code
_entity_poly.pdbx_strand_id
1 'polypeptide(L)' 'MQLNQYVSAVQHQLGVAAEAGGSEARELSERLTAALESTVRLVLLEALSDAASEITLELAPASVEV' A
#
# COMPACT_ATOMS: atom_id res chain seq x y z
N MET A 1 -2.33 11.87 4.62
CA MET A 1 -1.92 11.29 3.33
C MET A 1 -3.12 10.61 2.67
N GLN A 2 -3.32 10.76 1.37
CA GLN A 2 -4.44 10.13 0.65
C GLN A 2 -4.07 8.70 0.23
N LEU A 3 -3.86 7.80 1.20
CA LEU A 3 -3.54 6.38 0.93
C LEU A 3 -4.71 5.62 0.29
N ASN A 4 -5.93 6.13 0.45
CA ASN A 4 -7.14 5.52 -0.10
C ASN A 4 -7.07 5.30 -1.61
N GLN A 5 -6.42 6.19 -2.37
CA GLN A 5 -6.31 6.03 -3.83
C GLN A 5 -5.51 4.77 -4.22
N TYR A 6 -4.46 4.44 -3.47
CA TYR A 6 -3.64 3.26 -3.72
C TYR A 6 -4.35 1.98 -3.29
N VAL A 7 -5.05 2.03 -2.17
CA VAL A 7 -5.91 0.92 -1.71
C VAL A 7 -7.00 0.63 -2.74
N SER A 8 -7.71 1.67 -3.21
CA SER A 8 -8.74 1.51 -4.25
C SER A 8 -8.18 0.99 -5.58
N ALA A 9 -6.95 1.38 -5.96
CA ALA A 9 -6.29 0.85 -7.15
C ALA A 9 -6.01 -0.66 -7.04
N VAL A 10 -5.52 -1.12 -5.89
CA VAL A 10 -5.27 -2.56 -5.63
C VAL A 10 -6.57 -3.35 -5.67
N GLN A 11 -7.64 -2.85 -5.03
CA GLN A 11 -8.96 -3.49 -5.03
C GLN A 11 -9.52 -3.60 -6.45
N HIS A 12 -9.38 -2.53 -7.25
CA HIS A 12 -9.82 -2.53 -8.64
C HIS A 12 -9.05 -3.55 -9.49
N GLN A 13 -7.72 -3.60 -9.37
CA GLN A 13 -6.89 -4.55 -10.12
C GLN A 13 -7.17 -6.00 -9.72
N LEU A 14 -7.41 -6.27 -8.44
CA LEU A 14 -7.80 -7.60 -7.96
C LEU A 14 -9.17 -8.01 -8.51
N GLY A 15 -10.12 -7.08 -8.61
CA GLY A 15 -11.40 -7.28 -9.28
C GLY A 15 -11.22 -7.66 -10.75
N VAL A 16 -10.46 -6.87 -11.51
CA VAL A 16 -10.17 -7.12 -12.94
C VAL A 16 -9.51 -8.49 -13.15
N ALA A 17 -8.53 -8.86 -12.32
CA ALA A 17 -7.86 -10.16 -12.41
C ALA A 17 -8.83 -11.32 -12.16
N ALA A 18 -9.78 -11.14 -11.23
CA ALA A 18 -10.77 -12.15 -10.90
C ALA A 18 -11.83 -12.36 -11.98
N GLU A 19 -12.11 -11.35 -12.82
CA GLU A 19 -13.07 -11.49 -13.92
C GLU A 19 -12.65 -12.59 -14.91
N ALA A 20 -11.35 -12.78 -15.13
CA ALA A 20 -10.82 -13.83 -15.98
C ALA A 20 -11.05 -15.26 -15.42
N GLY A 21 -11.30 -15.39 -14.11
CA GLY A 21 -11.47 -16.67 -13.42
C GLY A 21 -12.93 -17.11 -13.22
N GLY A 22 -13.91 -16.34 -13.70
CA GLY A 22 -15.34 -16.64 -13.55
C GLY A 22 -15.90 -16.28 -12.16
N SER A 23 -17.11 -16.76 -11.87
CA SER A 23 -17.88 -16.35 -10.69
C SER A 23 -17.23 -16.71 -9.36
N GLU A 24 -16.59 -17.88 -9.26
CA GLU A 24 -15.92 -18.34 -8.04
C GLU A 24 -14.68 -17.48 -7.72
N ALA A 25 -13.91 -17.11 -8.74
CA ALA A 25 -12.78 -16.20 -8.59
C ALA A 25 -13.25 -14.81 -8.15
N ARG A 26 -14.41 -14.34 -8.67
CA ARG A 26 -15.02 -13.06 -8.29
C ARG A 26 -15.45 -13.06 -6.82
N GLU A 27 -16.13 -14.09 -6.35
CA GLU A 27 -16.50 -14.24 -4.93
C GLU A 27 -15.27 -14.33 -4.01
N LEU A 28 -14.21 -15.02 -4.44
CA LEU A 28 -12.97 -15.07 -3.69
C LEU A 28 -12.30 -13.70 -3.60
N SER A 29 -12.26 -12.97 -4.71
CA SER A 29 -11.71 -11.61 -4.81
C SER A 29 -12.42 -10.62 -3.90
N GLU A 30 -13.75 -10.65 -3.83
CA GLU A 30 -14.53 -9.79 -2.94
C GLU A 30 -14.20 -10.05 -1.45
N ARG A 31 -14.12 -11.32 -1.05
CA ARG A 31 -13.73 -11.70 0.31
C ARG A 31 -12.29 -11.29 0.65
N LEU A 32 -11.36 -11.49 -0.27
CA LEU A 32 -9.96 -11.12 -0.10
C LEU A 32 -9.78 -9.60 -0.04
N THR A 33 -10.52 -8.85 -0.86
CA THR A 33 -10.51 -7.39 -0.89
C THR A 33 -10.82 -6.80 0.48
N ALA A 34 -11.84 -7.31 1.16
CA ALA A 34 -12.21 -6.86 2.51
C ALA A 34 -11.11 -7.13 3.55
N ALA A 35 -10.42 -8.28 3.45
CA ALA A 35 -9.33 -8.63 4.36
C ALA A 35 -8.02 -7.86 4.06
N LEU A 36 -7.76 -7.57 2.78
CA LEU A 36 -6.52 -6.94 2.31
C LEU A 36 -6.44 -5.44 2.61
N GLU A 37 -7.56 -4.75 2.79
CA GLU A 37 -7.57 -3.29 2.99
C GLU A 37 -6.64 -2.85 4.13
N SER A 38 -6.77 -3.48 5.30
CA SER A 38 -5.96 -3.11 6.48
C SER A 38 -4.49 -3.43 6.27
N THR A 39 -4.18 -4.56 5.64
CA THR A 39 -2.81 -5.00 5.33
C THR A 39 -2.12 -4.05 4.36
N VAL A 40 -2.78 -3.68 3.24
CA VAL A 40 -2.22 -2.76 2.25
C VAL A 40 -1.92 -1.40 2.90
N ARG A 41 -2.83 -0.90 3.73
CA ARG A 41 -2.64 0.37 4.43
C ARG A 41 -1.46 0.33 5.39
N LEU A 42 -1.30 -0.76 6.14
CA LEU A 42 -0.16 -0.98 7.04
C LEU A 42 1.16 -0.99 6.26
N VAL A 43 1.26 -1.80 5.21
CA VAL A 43 2.48 -1.91 4.40
C VAL A 43 2.86 -0.58 3.76
N LEU A 44 1.88 0.20 3.28
CA LEU A 44 2.14 1.54 2.75
C LEU A 44 2.68 2.47 3.84
N LEU A 45 2.15 2.40 5.06
CA LEU A 45 2.64 3.21 6.17
C LEU A 45 4.07 2.81 6.58
N GLU A 46 4.36 1.51 6.61
CA GLU A 46 5.72 0.98 6.87
C GLU A 46 6.70 1.48 5.81
N ALA A 47 6.40 1.29 4.52
CA ALA A 47 7.26 1.73 3.43
C ALA A 47 7.52 3.25 3.43
N LEU A 48 6.51 4.05 3.79
CA LEU A 48 6.66 5.49 3.95
C LEU A 48 7.50 5.86 5.17
N SER A 49 7.41 5.10 6.26
CA SER A 49 8.20 5.32 7.48
C SER A 49 9.67 5.00 7.25
N ASP A 50 9.94 3.93 6.50
CA ASP A 50 11.29 3.55 6.07
C ASP A 50 11.89 4.65 5.18
N ALA A 51 11.16 5.09 4.15
CA ALA A 51 11.60 6.17 3.27
C ALA A 51 11.82 7.49 4.01
N ALA A 52 10.96 7.84 4.97
CA ALA A 52 11.14 9.03 5.80
C ALA A 52 12.38 8.93 6.69
N SER A 53 12.68 7.74 7.20
CA SER A 53 13.88 7.49 8.00
C SER A 53 15.15 7.65 7.17
N GLU A 54 15.15 7.11 5.94
CA GLU A 54 16.25 7.26 4.98
C GLU A 54 16.51 8.74 4.64
N ILE A 55 15.47 9.49 4.28
CA ILE A 55 15.58 10.93 4.00
C ILE A 55 16.08 11.71 5.22
N THR A 56 15.61 11.37 6.42
CA THR A 56 16.05 12.05 7.66
C THR A 56 17.53 11.79 7.95
N LEU A 57 18.04 10.60 7.61
CA LEU A 57 19.46 10.27 7.72
C LEU A 57 20.30 11.04 6.68
N GLU A 58 19.81 11.19 5.46
CA GLU A 58 20.46 11.99 4.41
C GLU A 58 20.46 13.50 4.71
N LEU A 59 19.43 13.98 5.41
CA LEU A 59 19.28 15.38 5.82
C LEU A 59 19.90 15.68 7.20
N ALA A 60 20.40 14.67 7.92
CA ALA A 60 21.09 14.89 9.18
C ALA A 60 22.21 15.91 8.93
N PRO A 61 22.31 17.00 9.72
CA PRO A 61 23.21 18.09 9.42
C PRO A 61 24.62 17.52 9.34
N ALA A 62 25.23 17.59 8.16
CA ALA A 62 26.67 17.45 8.05
C ALA A 62 27.25 18.54 8.95
N SER A 63 27.57 18.16 10.18
CA SER A 63 28.35 18.90 11.18
C SER A 63 28.09 20.41 11.17
N VAL A 64 27.29 20.89 12.11
CA VAL A 64 27.36 22.30 12.53
C VAL A 64 28.76 22.50 13.14
N GLU A 65 29.76 22.78 12.29
CA GLU A 65 30.99 23.44 12.71
C GLU A 65 30.61 24.90 12.99
N VAL A 66 30.71 25.28 14.26
CA VAL A 66 30.76 26.67 14.71
C VAL A 66 32.20 27.02 15.00
#